data_AF-A0A0F9EGN1-F1
#
_entry.id   AF-A0A0F9EGN1-F1
#
_cell.length_a   1.000
_cell.length_b   1.000
_cell.length_c   1.000
_cell.angle_alpha   90.00
_cell.angle_beta   90.00
_cell.angle_gamma   90.00
#
_symmetry.space_group_name_H-M   'P 1'
#
loop_
_entity.id
_entity.type
_entity.pdbx_description
1 polymer ?
#
loop_
_entity_poly.entity_id
_entity_poly.type
_entity_poly.pdbx_seq_one_letter_code
_entity_poly.pdbx_strand_id
1 'polypeptide(L)'
;MGLEEAANKNTQSFVMRVANRIAGSFVDVAPNLAFNIIGAWEKLTVFFSNEAWDNWCNRQATDGYIDQDTAESLKPMSRYRFPWGGVLMMLTLLKVRMTDLNAVLEIYELDRQYDLMGQTTPHPAPVDNLVRSMIIDPGRATENRAQLKKHGYSELQIDNIILSYYRTVDEGTLRTLFLRGIIDTSRLYERMRELGYTDTRTAEIIQTWVVLPGPQDLFMMVAKEAFEPDIYTTLGLDEEFPSEQIKWLEQQGISQEWARKYWIAHWDQPSIGQGFEMLHRGIIDVSELDMLLRALDIMPFWRERLTRIAFRRLSRVDIRRMY
;
A
#
# COMPACT_ATOMS: atom_id res chain seq x y z
N MET A 1 -34.35 44.39 -42.81
CA MET A 1 -35.71 44.44 -42.24
C MET A 1 -36.40 43.07 -42.15
N GLY A 2 -36.29 42.14 -43.11
CA GLY A 2 -37.03 40.87 -43.07
C GLY A 2 -36.56 39.79 -42.06
N LEU A 3 -35.28 39.75 -41.67
CA LEU A 3 -34.74 38.71 -40.76
C LEU A 3 -35.04 38.98 -39.28
N GLU A 4 -35.04 40.24 -38.87
CA GLU A 4 -35.37 40.67 -37.49
C GLU A 4 -36.85 40.46 -37.18
N GLU A 5 -37.72 40.72 -38.15
CA GLU A 5 -39.16 40.53 -38.02
C GLU A 5 -39.54 39.04 -37.98
N ALA A 6 -38.79 38.18 -38.69
CA ALA A 6 -38.95 36.74 -38.66
C ALA A 6 -38.47 36.12 -37.34
N ALA A 7 -37.34 36.57 -36.80
CA ALA A 7 -36.85 36.16 -35.48
C ALA A 7 -37.84 36.55 -34.37
N ASN A 8 -38.37 37.78 -34.42
CA ASN A 8 -39.32 38.28 -33.43
C ASN A 8 -40.68 37.54 -33.47
N LYS A 9 -41.19 37.20 -34.67
CA LYS A 9 -42.39 36.37 -34.84
C LYS A 9 -42.18 34.92 -34.38
N ASN A 10 -40.98 34.36 -34.58
CA ASN A 10 -40.68 32.99 -34.17
C ASN A 10 -40.53 32.87 -32.64
N THR A 11 -39.92 33.87 -32.00
CA THR A 11 -39.85 33.99 -30.54
C THR A 11 -41.24 34.21 -29.93
N GLN A 12 -42.08 35.07 -30.50
CA GLN A 12 -43.49 35.22 -30.08
C GLN A 12 -44.28 33.91 -30.24
N SER A 13 -44.09 33.17 -31.34
CA SER A 13 -44.71 31.86 -31.59
C SER A 13 -44.26 30.78 -30.60
N PHE A 14 -42.99 30.79 -30.19
CA PHE A 14 -42.46 29.88 -29.18
C PHE A 14 -43.01 30.19 -27.79
N VAL A 15 -42.97 31.47 -27.38
CA VAL A 15 -43.51 31.93 -26.09
C VAL A 15 -45.01 31.62 -25.99
N MET A 16 -45.78 31.85 -27.06
CA MET A 16 -47.22 31.52 -27.08
C MET A 16 -47.49 30.02 -27.01
N ARG A 17 -46.63 29.18 -27.61
CA ARG A 17 -46.74 27.71 -27.49
C ARG A 17 -46.42 27.22 -26.08
N VAL A 18 -45.40 27.77 -25.45
CA VAL A 18 -45.04 27.48 -24.05
C VAL A 18 -46.15 27.95 -23.11
N ALA A 19 -46.66 29.16 -23.30
CA ALA A 19 -47.77 29.73 -22.53
C ALA A 19 -49.05 28.88 -22.62
N ASN A 20 -49.44 28.46 -23.83
CA ASN A 20 -50.64 27.63 -24.02
C ASN A 20 -50.50 26.23 -23.41
N ARG A 21 -49.30 25.65 -23.44
CA ARG A 21 -49.04 24.33 -22.83
C ARG A 21 -49.11 24.39 -21.30
N ILE A 22 -48.60 25.47 -20.72
CA ILE A 22 -48.63 25.72 -19.27
C ILE A 22 -50.04 26.08 -18.80
N ALA A 23 -50.75 26.95 -19.52
CA ALA A 23 -52.13 27.33 -19.21
C ALA A 23 -53.09 26.13 -19.29
N GLY A 24 -52.96 25.29 -20.31
CA GLY A 24 -53.75 24.06 -20.46
C GLY A 24 -53.57 23.10 -19.28
N SER A 25 -52.32 22.85 -18.86
CA SER A 25 -52.06 21.97 -17.70
C SER A 25 -52.59 22.51 -16.37
N PHE A 26 -52.81 23.82 -16.25
CA PHE A 26 -53.19 24.47 -15.00
C PHE A 26 -54.71 24.51 -14.80
N VAL A 27 -55.45 24.73 -15.90
CA VAL A 27 -56.91 24.70 -15.92
C VAL A 27 -57.44 23.31 -15.56
N ASP A 28 -56.72 22.26 -15.93
CA ASP A 28 -57.10 20.86 -15.66
C ASP A 28 -56.89 20.42 -14.20
N VAL A 29 -56.04 21.11 -13.42
CA VAL A 29 -55.64 20.69 -12.06
C VAL A 29 -56.36 21.47 -10.96
N ALA A 30 -56.70 22.75 -11.15
CA ALA A 30 -57.32 23.56 -10.10
C ALA A 30 -58.17 24.74 -10.64
N PRO A 31 -59.38 24.50 -11.19
CA PRO A 31 -60.20 25.51 -11.85
C PRO A 31 -60.66 26.66 -10.93
N ASN A 32 -60.84 26.40 -9.62
CA ASN A 32 -61.29 27.41 -8.65
C ASN A 32 -60.17 28.35 -8.15
N LEU A 33 -58.90 28.01 -8.37
CA LEU A 33 -57.77 28.87 -8.03
C LEU A 33 -57.63 30.02 -9.05
N ALA A 34 -57.96 29.75 -10.31
CA ALA A 34 -57.82 30.68 -11.43
C ALA A 34 -58.64 31.98 -11.25
N PHE A 35 -59.86 31.90 -10.71
CA PHE A 35 -60.71 33.07 -10.48
C PHE A 35 -60.26 33.93 -9.28
N ASN A 36 -59.73 33.32 -8.22
CA ASN A 36 -59.18 34.05 -7.07
C ASN A 36 -57.85 34.75 -7.39
N ILE A 37 -57.09 34.22 -8.36
CA ILE A 37 -55.88 34.85 -8.88
C ILE A 37 -56.20 36.18 -9.58
N ILE A 38 -57.36 36.32 -10.25
CA ILE A 38 -57.78 37.56 -10.95
C ILE A 38 -58.10 38.72 -9.98
N GLY A 39 -58.51 38.45 -8.74
CA GLY A 39 -58.72 39.48 -7.71
C GLY A 39 -57.41 39.89 -6.99
N ALA A 40 -56.46 38.97 -6.84
CA ALA A 40 -55.10 39.27 -6.39
C ALA A 40 -54.27 40.01 -7.47
N TRP A 41 -54.74 39.96 -8.72
CA TRP A 41 -54.13 40.40 -9.97
C TRP A 41 -53.94 41.93 -10.08
N GLU A 42 -54.89 42.72 -9.58
CA GLU A 42 -54.73 44.18 -9.50
C GLU A 42 -53.73 44.61 -8.41
N LYS A 43 -53.52 43.78 -7.39
CA LYS A 43 -52.63 44.11 -6.26
C LYS A 43 -51.18 43.67 -6.46
N LEU A 44 -50.95 42.59 -7.22
CA LEU A 44 -49.62 42.01 -7.44
C LEU A 44 -48.90 42.55 -8.68
N THR A 45 -49.62 42.96 -9.73
CA THR A 45 -49.01 43.47 -10.97
C THR A 45 -48.38 44.87 -10.82
N VAL A 46 -48.69 45.58 -9.73
CA VAL A 46 -48.10 46.90 -9.40
C VAL A 46 -46.67 46.79 -8.87
N PHE A 47 -46.18 45.58 -8.52
CA PHE A 47 -44.96 45.42 -7.71
C PHE A 47 -43.69 44.95 -8.41
N PHE A 48 -43.69 44.75 -9.73
CA PHE A 48 -42.44 44.48 -10.45
C PHE A 48 -42.24 45.52 -11.54
N SER A 49 -41.33 46.48 -11.28
CA SER A 49 -40.69 47.18 -12.39
C SER A 49 -39.95 46.16 -13.26
N ASN A 50 -39.73 46.47 -14.55
CA ASN A 50 -38.95 45.60 -15.44
C ASN A 50 -37.58 45.24 -14.83
N GLU A 51 -36.97 46.17 -14.10
CA GLU A 51 -35.72 45.98 -13.39
C GLU A 51 -35.82 44.98 -12.23
N ALA A 52 -36.91 45.02 -11.45
CA ALA A 52 -37.13 44.06 -10.37
C ALA A 52 -37.34 42.62 -10.89
N TRP A 53 -37.98 42.46 -12.05
CA TRP A 53 -38.13 41.18 -12.72
C TRP A 53 -36.81 40.65 -13.26
N ASP A 54 -36.05 41.49 -13.96
CA ASP A 54 -34.77 41.10 -14.54
C ASP A 54 -33.77 40.70 -13.43
N ASN A 55 -33.78 41.44 -12.31
CA ASN A 55 -33.00 41.10 -11.11
C ASN A 55 -33.45 39.79 -10.45
N TRP A 56 -34.75 39.52 -10.41
CA TRP A 56 -35.25 38.25 -9.90
C TRP A 56 -34.81 37.08 -10.78
N CYS A 57 -34.95 37.18 -12.11
CA CYS A 57 -34.47 36.15 -13.06
C CYS A 57 -32.96 35.89 -12.92
N ASN A 58 -32.15 36.95 -12.82
CA ASN A 58 -30.71 36.83 -12.60
C ASN A 58 -30.37 36.14 -11.26
N ARG A 59 -31.12 36.47 -10.20
CA ARG A 59 -30.93 35.82 -8.89
C ARG A 59 -31.25 34.34 -8.95
N GLN A 60 -32.33 33.93 -9.62
CA GLN A 60 -32.65 32.51 -9.78
C GLN A 60 -31.57 31.74 -10.54
N ALA A 61 -30.92 32.36 -11.54
CA ALA A 61 -29.77 31.74 -12.22
C ALA A 61 -28.51 31.67 -11.35
N THR A 62 -28.23 32.73 -10.59
CA THR A 62 -27.09 32.77 -9.65
C THR A 62 -27.23 31.72 -8.55
N ASP A 63 -28.44 31.55 -8.03
CA ASP A 63 -28.76 30.57 -6.99
C ASP A 63 -28.87 29.13 -7.55
N GLY A 64 -28.72 28.94 -8.87
CA GLY A 64 -28.69 27.64 -9.53
C GLY A 64 -30.05 27.00 -9.81
N TYR A 65 -31.16 27.73 -9.63
CA TYR A 65 -32.52 27.23 -9.83
C TYR A 65 -32.92 27.12 -11.31
N ILE A 66 -32.36 27.98 -12.16
CA ILE A 66 -32.52 27.95 -13.62
C ILE A 66 -31.16 28.20 -14.28
N ASP A 67 -30.97 27.76 -15.52
CA ASP A 67 -29.78 28.13 -16.27
C ASP A 67 -29.83 29.60 -16.75
N GLN A 68 -28.65 30.15 -17.07
CA GLN A 68 -28.52 31.55 -17.48
C GLN A 68 -29.28 31.85 -18.77
N ASP A 69 -29.34 30.91 -19.72
CA ASP A 69 -30.06 31.10 -20.99
C ASP A 69 -31.57 31.17 -20.76
N THR A 70 -32.09 30.33 -19.85
CA THR A 70 -33.48 30.38 -19.39
C THR A 70 -33.77 31.72 -18.70
N ALA A 71 -32.89 32.21 -17.82
CA ALA A 71 -33.07 33.52 -17.17
C ALA A 71 -33.12 34.67 -18.18
N GLU A 72 -32.24 34.70 -19.19
CA GLU A 72 -32.26 35.70 -20.27
C GLU A 72 -33.55 35.61 -21.10
N SER A 73 -34.07 34.40 -21.34
CA SER A 73 -35.33 34.20 -22.09
C SER A 73 -36.58 34.70 -21.34
N LEU A 74 -36.51 34.82 -20.01
CA LEU A 74 -37.62 35.23 -19.14
C LEU A 74 -37.68 36.76 -18.96
N LYS A 75 -36.56 37.49 -19.07
CA LYS A 75 -36.51 38.96 -18.92
C LYS A 75 -37.50 39.72 -19.81
N PRO A 76 -37.67 39.37 -21.10
CA PRO A 76 -38.63 40.05 -21.97
C PRO A 76 -40.09 39.87 -21.54
N MET A 77 -40.41 38.91 -20.65
CA MET A 77 -41.78 38.63 -20.21
C MET A 77 -42.41 39.79 -19.43
N SER A 78 -41.62 40.58 -18.70
CA SER A 78 -42.07 41.80 -17.99
C SER A 78 -42.56 42.89 -18.95
N ARG A 79 -42.15 42.84 -20.22
CA ARG A 79 -42.42 43.87 -21.23
C ARG A 79 -43.72 43.62 -22.03
N TYR A 80 -44.42 42.52 -21.77
CA TYR A 80 -45.69 42.23 -22.44
C TYR A 80 -46.83 43.06 -21.87
N ARG A 81 -47.70 43.56 -22.75
CA ARG A 81 -48.86 44.39 -22.38
C ARG A 81 -49.84 43.60 -21.50
N PHE A 82 -50.41 44.28 -20.52
CA PHE A 82 -51.49 43.77 -19.67
C PHE A 82 -52.63 43.18 -20.52
N PRO A 83 -53.19 42.00 -20.16
CA PRO A 83 -52.93 41.21 -18.94
C PRO A 83 -51.88 40.08 -19.10
N TRP A 84 -51.28 39.88 -20.26
CA TRP A 84 -50.52 38.64 -20.49
C TRP A 84 -49.14 38.60 -19.82
N GLY A 85 -48.46 39.75 -19.68
CA GLY A 85 -47.15 39.82 -19.01
C GLY A 85 -47.20 39.37 -17.54
N GLY A 86 -48.19 39.84 -16.79
CA GLY A 86 -48.36 39.46 -15.38
C GLY A 86 -48.70 37.98 -15.18
N VAL A 87 -49.47 37.37 -16.09
CA VAL A 87 -49.84 35.95 -16.00
C VAL A 87 -48.59 35.09 -16.18
N LEU A 88 -47.77 35.40 -17.18
CA LEU A 88 -46.55 34.66 -17.50
C LEU A 88 -45.53 34.74 -16.36
N MET A 89 -45.37 35.92 -15.75
CA MET A 89 -44.47 36.10 -14.61
C MET A 89 -44.88 35.22 -13.41
N MET A 90 -46.17 35.17 -13.11
CA MET A 90 -46.71 34.33 -12.03
C MET A 90 -46.54 32.83 -12.29
N LEU A 91 -46.80 32.38 -13.52
CA LEU A 91 -46.62 30.98 -13.90
C LEU A 91 -45.15 30.56 -13.79
N THR A 92 -44.23 31.44 -14.16
CA THR A 92 -42.79 31.21 -14.00
C THR A 92 -42.39 31.13 -12.52
N LEU A 93 -42.84 32.08 -11.69
CA LEU A 93 -42.62 32.06 -10.24
C LEU A 93 -43.12 30.75 -9.60
N LEU A 94 -44.33 30.33 -9.96
CA LEU A 94 -44.92 29.11 -9.45
C LEU A 94 -44.14 27.87 -9.90
N LYS A 95 -43.72 27.81 -11.17
CA LYS A 95 -42.98 26.67 -11.71
C LYS A 95 -41.62 26.50 -11.02
N VAL A 96 -40.88 27.59 -10.82
CA VAL A 96 -39.59 27.55 -10.10
C VAL A 96 -39.79 27.06 -8.66
N ARG A 97 -40.83 27.51 -7.97
CA ARG A 97 -41.15 27.02 -6.62
C ARG A 97 -41.58 25.56 -6.57
N MET A 98 -42.27 25.07 -7.60
CA MET A 98 -42.62 23.64 -7.69
C MET A 98 -41.39 22.77 -7.96
N THR A 99 -40.39 23.28 -8.69
CA THR A 99 -39.10 22.60 -8.86
C THR A 99 -38.36 22.45 -7.53
N ASP A 100 -38.34 23.49 -6.68
CA ASP A 100 -37.77 23.41 -5.32
C ASP A 100 -38.47 22.33 -4.48
N LEU A 101 -39.81 22.31 -4.52
CA LEU A 101 -40.59 21.33 -3.78
C LEU A 101 -40.29 19.91 -4.25
N ASN A 102 -40.19 19.68 -5.56
CA ASN A 102 -39.85 18.38 -6.13
C ASN A 102 -38.44 17.94 -5.72
N ALA A 103 -37.45 18.83 -5.72
CA ALA A 103 -36.09 18.51 -5.30
C ALA A 103 -36.02 18.13 -3.82
N VAL A 104 -36.78 18.80 -2.95
CA VAL A 104 -36.87 18.46 -1.52
C VAL A 104 -37.59 17.13 -1.30
N LEU A 105 -38.66 16.87 -2.05
CA LEU A 105 -39.39 15.61 -1.99
C LEU A 105 -38.55 14.43 -2.49
N GLU A 106 -37.73 14.62 -3.53
CA GLU A 106 -36.84 13.59 -4.08
C GLU A 106 -35.77 13.15 -3.06
N ILE A 107 -35.22 14.08 -2.28
CA ILE A 107 -34.30 13.77 -1.16
C ILE A 107 -35.01 12.92 -0.09
N TYR A 108 -36.25 13.27 0.26
CA TYR A 108 -37.03 12.54 1.26
C TYR A 108 -37.47 11.16 0.77
N GLU A 109 -37.74 11.02 -0.53
CA GLU A 109 -38.07 9.75 -1.16
C GLU A 109 -36.86 8.82 -1.25
N LEU A 110 -35.63 9.32 -1.44
CA LEU A 110 -34.42 8.49 -1.49
C LEU A 110 -34.17 7.72 -0.19
N ASP A 111 -34.25 8.38 0.97
CA ASP A 111 -34.04 7.72 2.27
C ASP A 111 -35.10 6.62 2.49
N ARG A 112 -36.35 6.91 2.14
CA ARG A 112 -37.44 5.94 2.24
C ARG A 112 -37.28 4.80 1.23
N GLN A 113 -36.76 5.06 0.04
CA GLN A 113 -36.41 4.05 -0.94
C GLN A 113 -35.28 3.15 -0.44
N TYR A 114 -34.24 3.69 0.21
CA TYR A 114 -33.18 2.88 0.82
C TYR A 114 -33.70 2.00 1.96
N ASP A 115 -34.56 2.54 2.84
CA ASP A 115 -35.18 1.77 3.91
C ASP A 115 -36.10 0.67 3.38
N LEU A 116 -36.90 0.98 2.34
CA LEU A 116 -37.74 0.00 1.66
C LEU A 116 -36.90 -1.06 0.94
N MET A 117 -35.84 -0.67 0.23
CA MET A 117 -34.91 -1.60 -0.42
C MET A 117 -34.23 -2.52 0.60
N GLY A 118 -33.85 -2.00 1.77
CA GLY A 118 -33.32 -2.81 2.87
C GLY A 118 -34.31 -3.85 3.40
N GLN A 119 -35.61 -3.55 3.35
CA GLN A 119 -36.69 -4.44 3.78
C GLN A 119 -37.14 -5.44 2.69
N THR A 120 -37.18 -5.03 1.43
CA THR A 120 -37.72 -5.83 0.32
C THR A 120 -36.66 -6.65 -0.41
N THR A 121 -35.42 -6.18 -0.42
CA THR A 121 -34.27 -6.84 -1.06
C THR A 121 -33.06 -6.76 -0.12
N PRO A 122 -33.03 -7.60 0.93
CA PRO A 122 -31.88 -7.63 1.83
C PRO A 122 -30.63 -7.92 1.00
N HIS A 123 -29.64 -7.03 1.03
CA HIS A 123 -28.30 -7.32 0.54
C HIS A 123 -27.49 -7.76 1.76
N PRO A 124 -27.54 -9.06 2.14
CA PRO A 124 -26.87 -9.49 3.34
C PRO A 124 -25.36 -9.24 3.19
N ALA A 125 -24.74 -8.78 4.27
CA ALA A 125 -23.31 -8.45 4.24
C ALA A 125 -22.50 -9.66 3.72
N PRO A 126 -21.48 -9.44 2.86
CA PRO A 126 -20.65 -10.53 2.38
C PRO A 126 -20.07 -11.33 3.55
N VAL A 127 -20.00 -12.66 3.39
CA VAL A 127 -19.48 -13.60 4.40
C VAL A 127 -18.09 -13.16 4.90
N ASP A 128 -17.22 -12.73 3.98
CA ASP A 128 -15.87 -12.23 4.32
C ASP A 128 -15.90 -11.01 5.25
N ASN A 129 -16.81 -10.06 5.02
CA ASN A 129 -16.96 -8.88 5.89
C ASN A 129 -17.49 -9.26 7.27
N LEU A 130 -18.45 -10.20 7.34
CA LEU A 130 -18.99 -10.69 8.60
C LEU A 130 -17.91 -11.39 9.44
N VAL A 131 -17.06 -12.21 8.81
CA VAL A 131 -15.98 -12.93 9.48
C VAL A 131 -14.85 -11.98 9.89
N ARG A 132 -14.40 -11.09 8.99
CA ARG A 132 -13.35 -10.11 9.33
C ARG A 132 -13.76 -9.17 10.45
N SER A 133 -14.99 -8.67 10.42
CA SER A 133 -15.46 -7.73 11.45
C SER A 133 -15.58 -8.38 12.82
N MET A 134 -15.94 -9.67 12.92
CA MET A 134 -15.95 -10.36 14.23
C MET A 134 -14.55 -10.74 14.74
N ILE A 135 -13.57 -10.90 13.83
CA ILE A 135 -12.16 -11.12 14.22
C ILE A 135 -11.54 -9.81 14.73
N ILE A 136 -11.87 -8.68 14.11
CA ILE A 136 -11.41 -7.34 14.52
C ILE A 136 -12.08 -6.90 15.83
N ASP A 137 -13.38 -7.13 15.97
CA ASP A 137 -14.19 -6.79 17.15
C ASP A 137 -14.96 -8.03 17.65
N PRO A 138 -14.43 -8.75 18.67
CA PRO A 138 -15.06 -9.95 19.22
C PRO A 138 -16.48 -9.72 19.75
N GLY A 139 -16.85 -8.48 20.11
CA GLY A 139 -18.20 -8.15 20.55
C GLY A 139 -19.28 -8.40 19.48
N ARG A 140 -18.90 -8.41 18.20
CA ARG A 140 -19.80 -8.67 17.06
C ARG A 140 -19.96 -10.13 16.71
N ALA A 141 -19.25 -11.04 17.38
CA ALA A 141 -19.27 -12.47 17.05
C ALA A 141 -20.67 -13.07 17.09
N THR A 142 -21.47 -12.74 18.12
CA THR A 142 -22.83 -13.28 18.27
C THR A 142 -23.76 -12.84 17.13
N GLU A 143 -23.76 -11.54 16.81
CA GLU A 143 -24.59 -10.99 15.73
C GLU A 143 -24.16 -11.52 14.37
N ASN A 144 -22.85 -11.50 14.08
CA ASN A 144 -22.35 -11.92 12.78
C ASN A 144 -22.53 -13.43 12.56
N ARG A 145 -22.37 -14.27 13.58
CA ARG A 145 -22.73 -15.70 13.49
C ARG A 145 -24.21 -15.89 13.19
N ALA A 146 -25.10 -15.08 13.78
CA ALA A 146 -26.52 -15.13 13.47
C ALA A 146 -26.82 -14.71 12.02
N GLN A 147 -26.10 -13.72 11.47
CA GLN A 147 -26.20 -13.37 10.05
C GLN A 147 -25.69 -14.52 9.16
N LEU A 148 -24.55 -15.13 9.48
CA LEU A 148 -24.02 -16.29 8.75
C LEU A 148 -24.99 -17.48 8.72
N LYS A 149 -25.75 -17.71 9.80
CA LYS A 149 -26.84 -18.71 9.80
C LYS A 149 -27.95 -18.36 8.80
N LYS A 150 -28.29 -17.09 8.64
CA LYS A 150 -29.27 -16.65 7.63
C LYS A 150 -28.78 -16.88 6.20
N HIS A 151 -27.47 -16.94 5.98
CA HIS A 151 -26.88 -17.38 4.71
C HIS A 151 -26.97 -18.90 4.49
N GLY A 152 -27.46 -19.66 5.47
CA GLY A 152 -27.65 -21.11 5.38
C GLY A 152 -26.46 -21.95 5.88
N TYR A 153 -25.46 -21.34 6.51
CA TYR A 153 -24.34 -22.08 7.09
C TYR A 153 -24.72 -22.74 8.42
N SER A 154 -24.34 -24.01 8.58
CA SER A 154 -24.37 -24.70 9.87
C SER A 154 -23.30 -24.16 10.82
N GLU A 155 -23.42 -24.40 12.12
CA GLU A 155 -22.40 -23.98 13.10
C GLU A 155 -21.01 -24.52 12.75
N LEU A 156 -20.93 -25.78 12.33
CA LEU A 156 -19.67 -26.39 11.90
C LEU A 156 -19.07 -25.68 10.68
N GLN A 157 -19.90 -25.28 9.71
CA GLN A 157 -19.44 -24.51 8.55
C GLN A 157 -18.96 -23.12 8.97
N ILE A 158 -19.68 -22.45 9.87
CA ILE A 158 -19.28 -21.15 10.42
C ILE A 158 -17.93 -21.26 11.13
N ASP A 159 -17.74 -22.29 11.97
CA ASP A 159 -16.48 -22.51 12.67
C ASP A 159 -15.32 -22.77 11.71
N ASN A 160 -15.52 -23.58 10.67
CA ASN A 160 -14.53 -23.83 9.63
C ASN A 160 -14.19 -22.56 8.83
N ILE A 161 -15.19 -21.74 8.50
CA ILE A 161 -14.99 -20.46 7.84
C ILE A 161 -14.18 -19.54 8.75
N ILE A 162 -14.52 -19.40 10.03
CA ILE A 162 -13.77 -18.56 10.96
C ILE A 162 -12.32 -19.04 11.08
N LEU A 163 -12.12 -20.36 11.19
CA LEU A 163 -10.79 -20.97 11.24
C LEU A 163 -9.98 -20.68 9.97
N SER A 164 -10.61 -20.62 8.78
CA SER A 164 -9.90 -20.31 7.53
C SER A 164 -9.40 -18.87 7.46
N TYR A 165 -9.87 -17.97 8.33
CA TYR A 165 -9.38 -16.59 8.43
C TYR A 165 -8.26 -16.44 9.47
N TYR A 166 -7.88 -17.54 10.13
CA TYR A 166 -6.72 -17.57 11.02
C TYR A 166 -5.47 -17.14 10.24
N ARG A 167 -4.82 -16.08 10.70
CA ARG A 167 -3.56 -15.61 10.13
C ARG A 167 -2.43 -16.46 10.69
N THR A 168 -1.83 -17.25 9.82
CA THR A 168 -0.63 -18.02 10.13
C THR A 168 0.62 -17.14 10.03
N VAL A 169 1.70 -17.61 10.66
CA VAL A 169 3.02 -16.99 10.59
C VAL A 169 3.78 -17.62 9.42
N ASP A 170 4.40 -16.82 8.55
CA ASP A 170 5.16 -17.33 7.42
C ASP A 170 6.40 -18.13 7.85
N GLU A 171 6.91 -18.96 6.95
CA GLU A 171 8.08 -19.82 7.20
C GLU A 171 9.33 -19.04 7.62
N GLY A 172 9.59 -17.87 7.04
CA GLY A 172 10.77 -17.06 7.35
C GLY A 172 10.72 -16.49 8.77
N THR A 173 9.52 -16.07 9.20
CA THR A 173 9.29 -15.67 10.59
C THR A 173 9.42 -16.88 11.54
N LEU A 174 8.90 -18.06 11.17
CA LEU A 174 9.07 -19.28 11.97
C LEU A 174 10.53 -19.69 12.12
N ARG A 175 11.33 -19.64 11.04
CA ARG A 175 12.78 -19.83 11.08
C ARG A 175 13.43 -18.90 12.10
N THR A 176 13.07 -17.61 12.05
CA THR A 176 13.63 -16.60 12.96
C THR A 176 13.25 -16.88 14.42
N LEU A 177 11.99 -17.24 14.69
CA LEU A 177 11.53 -17.59 16.03
C LEU A 177 12.26 -18.83 16.58
N PHE A 178 12.46 -19.83 15.72
CA PHE A 178 13.15 -21.06 16.07
C PHE A 178 14.64 -20.82 16.34
N LEU A 179 15.37 -20.18 15.42
CA LEU A 179 16.80 -19.87 15.60
C LEU A 179 17.06 -18.97 16.81
N ARG A 180 16.08 -18.13 17.20
CA ARG A 180 16.15 -17.29 18.41
C ARG A 180 15.76 -18.00 19.70
N GLY A 181 15.36 -19.27 19.64
CA GLY A 181 14.92 -20.04 20.81
C GLY A 181 13.61 -19.55 21.41
N ILE A 182 12.79 -18.81 20.65
CA ILE A 182 11.47 -18.33 21.10
C ILE A 182 10.43 -19.46 21.03
N ILE A 183 10.60 -20.36 20.07
CA ILE A 183 9.81 -21.59 19.94
C ILE A 183 10.75 -22.80 19.92
N ASP A 184 10.27 -23.91 20.47
CA ASP A 184 10.96 -25.19 20.41
C ASP A 184 10.58 -25.99 19.15
N THR A 185 11.20 -27.15 18.95
CA THR A 185 10.94 -28.04 17.81
C THR A 185 9.49 -28.51 17.77
N SER A 186 8.87 -28.82 18.91
CA SER A 186 7.48 -29.28 18.95
C SER A 186 6.53 -28.21 18.42
N ARG A 187 6.68 -26.98 18.93
CA ARG A 187 5.88 -25.83 18.51
C ARG A 187 6.16 -25.45 17.08
N LEU A 188 7.40 -25.58 16.61
CA LEU A 188 7.74 -25.34 15.21
C LEU A 188 6.96 -26.27 14.28
N TYR A 189 6.95 -27.58 14.55
CA TYR A 189 6.22 -28.55 13.71
C TYR A 189 4.72 -28.29 13.73
N GLU A 190 4.15 -27.90 14.88
CA GLU A 190 2.76 -27.45 14.94
C GLU A 190 2.48 -26.27 14.00
N ARG A 191 3.31 -25.22 14.04
CA ARG A 191 3.14 -24.03 13.18
C ARG A 191 3.39 -24.32 11.70
N MET A 192 4.33 -25.20 11.38
CA MET A 192 4.58 -25.62 10.00
C MET A 192 3.39 -26.43 9.44
N ARG A 193 2.70 -27.21 10.26
CA ARG A 193 1.43 -27.87 9.87
C ARG A 193 0.31 -26.88 9.63
N GLU A 194 0.23 -25.78 10.38
CA GLU A 194 -0.72 -24.69 10.11
C GLU A 194 -0.49 -24.04 8.73
N LEU A 195 0.76 -24.03 8.25
CA LEU A 195 1.12 -23.62 6.88
C LEU A 195 0.84 -24.69 5.81
N GLY A 196 0.43 -25.90 6.20
CA GLY A 196 0.18 -27.01 5.30
C GLY A 196 1.40 -27.88 4.99
N TYR A 197 2.52 -27.71 5.71
CA TYR A 197 3.67 -28.60 5.58
C TYR A 197 3.49 -29.90 6.37
N THR A 198 4.03 -30.99 5.84
CA THR A 198 4.13 -32.27 6.56
C THR A 198 5.33 -32.27 7.49
N ASP A 199 5.34 -33.16 8.49
CA ASP A 199 6.48 -33.33 9.40
C ASP A 199 7.75 -33.70 8.62
N THR A 200 7.65 -34.53 7.57
CA THR A 200 8.77 -34.87 6.68
C THR A 200 9.32 -33.63 5.97
N ARG A 201 8.45 -32.82 5.34
CA ARG A 201 8.89 -31.60 4.65
C ARG A 201 9.48 -30.59 5.63
N THR A 202 8.90 -30.49 6.82
CA THR A 202 9.42 -29.64 7.90
C THR A 202 10.85 -30.03 8.27
N ALA A 203 11.12 -31.34 8.44
CA ALA A 203 12.46 -31.85 8.73
C ALA A 203 13.49 -31.54 7.63
N GLU A 204 13.08 -31.54 6.35
CA GLU A 204 13.93 -31.13 5.22
C GLU A 204 14.22 -29.62 5.24
N ILE A 205 13.18 -28.81 5.46
CA ILE A 205 13.30 -27.33 5.47
C ILE A 205 14.21 -26.86 6.61
N ILE A 206 14.10 -27.44 7.81
CA ILE A 206 14.93 -27.06 8.97
C ILE A 206 16.42 -27.18 8.64
N GLN A 207 16.83 -28.15 7.82
CA GLN A 207 18.23 -28.33 7.43
C GLN A 207 18.76 -27.13 6.62
N THR A 208 17.89 -26.42 5.91
CA THR A 208 18.25 -25.24 5.10
C THR A 208 18.49 -23.98 5.94
N TRP A 209 18.08 -23.98 7.21
CA TRP A 209 18.16 -22.79 8.06
C TRP A 209 19.53 -22.57 8.66
N VAL A 210 20.33 -23.63 8.76
CA VAL A 210 21.76 -23.56 9.04
C VAL A 210 22.44 -22.96 7.82
N VAL A 211 23.04 -21.79 8.00
CA VAL A 211 23.71 -21.04 6.95
C VAL A 211 25.07 -21.67 6.69
N LEU A 212 25.30 -22.04 5.43
CA LEU A 212 26.63 -22.35 4.92
C LEU A 212 27.29 -21.07 4.40
N PRO A 213 28.60 -20.88 4.62
CA PRO A 213 29.35 -19.82 3.97
C PRO A 213 29.20 -19.86 2.45
N GLY A 214 29.24 -18.68 1.81
CA GLY A 214 29.20 -18.62 0.36
C GLY A 214 30.47 -19.23 -0.26
N PRO A 215 30.46 -19.61 -1.55
CA PRO A 215 31.64 -20.18 -2.21
C PRO A 215 32.90 -19.30 -2.07
N GLN A 216 32.75 -17.98 -2.14
CA GLN A 216 33.87 -17.04 -1.97
C GLN A 216 34.47 -17.10 -0.57
N ASP A 217 33.63 -17.15 0.46
CA ASP A 217 34.07 -17.25 1.86
C ASP A 217 34.77 -18.58 2.11
N LEU A 218 34.26 -19.67 1.53
CA LEU A 218 34.91 -20.98 1.60
C LEU A 218 36.29 -20.96 0.97
N PHE A 219 36.45 -20.37 -0.22
CA PHE A 219 37.78 -20.25 -0.85
C PHE A 219 38.73 -19.35 -0.05
N MET A 220 38.22 -18.26 0.53
CA MET A 220 39.01 -17.41 1.42
C MET A 220 39.47 -18.18 2.67
N MET A 221 38.57 -18.94 3.31
CA MET A 221 38.90 -19.77 4.47
C MET A 221 39.95 -20.83 4.13
N VAL A 222 39.88 -21.44 2.95
CA VAL A 222 40.93 -22.36 2.46
C VAL A 222 42.25 -21.63 2.29
N ALA A 223 42.26 -20.47 1.63
CA ALA A 223 43.48 -19.69 1.42
C ALA A 223 44.11 -19.18 2.73
N LYS A 224 43.28 -18.91 3.73
CA LYS A 224 43.69 -18.48 5.08
C LYS A 224 43.93 -19.65 6.04
N GLU A 225 44.10 -20.86 5.52
CA GLU A 225 44.48 -22.08 6.26
C GLU A 225 43.47 -22.47 7.36
N ALA A 226 42.22 -22.00 7.26
CA ALA A 226 41.19 -22.27 8.27
C ALA A 226 40.81 -23.76 8.34
N PHE A 227 41.12 -24.54 7.31
CA PHE A 227 40.85 -25.98 7.24
C PHE A 227 42.05 -26.85 7.65
N GLU A 228 43.20 -26.27 7.99
CA GLU A 228 44.45 -26.99 8.29
C GLU A 228 44.81 -26.83 9.79
N PRO A 229 44.43 -27.78 10.67
CA PRO A 229 44.58 -27.63 12.12
C PRO A 229 46.00 -27.46 12.64
N ASP A 230 46.95 -28.14 12.01
CA ASP A 230 48.36 -28.00 12.31
C ASP A 230 48.85 -26.57 12.02
N ILE A 231 48.42 -25.98 10.90
CA ILE A 231 48.84 -24.64 10.49
C ILE A 231 48.20 -23.56 11.35
N TYR A 232 46.87 -23.55 11.49
CA TYR A 232 46.21 -22.47 12.22
C TYR A 232 46.55 -22.49 13.72
N THR A 233 46.83 -23.66 14.30
CA THR A 233 47.29 -23.76 15.70
C THR A 233 48.72 -23.24 15.84
N THR A 234 49.60 -23.56 14.89
CA THR A 234 50.99 -23.07 14.88
C THR A 234 51.05 -21.54 14.75
N LEU A 235 50.14 -20.98 13.95
CA LEU A 235 50.01 -19.53 13.74
C LEU A 235 49.15 -18.83 14.81
N GLY A 236 48.52 -19.56 15.73
CA GLY A 236 47.63 -19.01 16.77
C GLY A 236 46.35 -18.35 16.22
N LEU A 237 45.88 -18.75 15.03
CA LEU A 237 44.75 -18.08 14.38
C LEU A 237 43.40 -18.40 15.03
N ASP A 238 43.32 -19.47 15.81
CA ASP A 238 42.15 -19.84 16.59
C ASP A 238 42.14 -19.21 18.00
N GLU A 239 43.18 -18.47 18.36
CA GLU A 239 43.27 -17.73 19.61
C GLU A 239 42.32 -16.52 19.62
N GLU A 240 42.05 -16.01 20.83
CA GLU A 240 41.22 -14.81 21.08
C GLU A 240 39.78 -14.89 20.56
N PHE A 241 39.27 -16.09 20.22
CA PHE A 241 37.90 -16.26 19.74
C PHE A 241 36.86 -15.77 20.77
N PRO A 242 36.06 -14.72 20.46
CA PRO A 242 35.14 -14.14 21.42
C PRO A 242 33.88 -15.00 21.52
N SER A 243 33.92 -16.02 22.39
CA SER A 243 32.89 -17.07 22.48
C SER A 243 31.47 -16.54 22.77
N GLU A 244 31.34 -15.37 23.38
CA GLU A 244 30.05 -14.71 23.60
C GLU A 244 29.28 -14.45 22.29
N GLN A 245 29.99 -14.25 21.18
CA GLN A 245 29.38 -13.97 19.88
C GLN A 245 28.58 -15.14 19.31
N ILE A 246 28.88 -16.37 19.74
CA ILE A 246 28.22 -17.61 19.24
C ILE A 246 26.71 -17.48 19.38
N LYS A 247 26.22 -16.94 20.49
CA LYS A 247 24.80 -16.75 20.74
C LYS A 247 24.10 -16.02 19.60
N TRP A 248 24.67 -14.91 19.11
CA TRP A 248 24.05 -14.13 18.04
C TRP A 248 24.25 -14.76 16.67
N LEU A 249 25.39 -15.43 16.45
CA LEU A 249 25.68 -16.13 15.20
C LEU A 249 24.73 -17.33 15.00
N GLU A 250 24.48 -18.13 16.03
CA GLU A 250 23.51 -19.23 16.00
C GLU A 250 22.09 -18.72 15.72
N GLN A 251 21.73 -17.55 16.25
CA GLN A 251 20.45 -16.89 15.97
C GLN A 251 20.31 -16.42 14.52
N GLN A 252 21.42 -16.31 13.78
CA GLN A 252 21.46 -16.04 12.34
C GLN A 252 21.58 -17.34 11.51
N GLY A 253 21.72 -18.50 12.17
CA GLY A 253 21.91 -19.80 11.54
C GLY A 253 23.38 -20.15 11.28
N ILE A 254 24.35 -19.35 11.72
CA ILE A 254 25.78 -19.67 11.59
C ILE A 254 26.17 -20.59 12.74
N SER A 255 26.61 -21.81 12.43
CA SER A 255 27.06 -22.77 13.44
C SER A 255 28.34 -22.29 14.14
N GLN A 256 28.58 -22.77 15.35
CA GLN A 256 29.84 -22.50 16.06
C GLN A 256 31.07 -22.93 15.24
N GLU A 257 30.97 -24.02 14.49
CA GLU A 257 32.03 -24.48 13.60
C GLU A 257 32.35 -23.43 12.53
N TRP A 258 31.34 -22.93 11.81
CA TRP A 258 31.55 -21.91 10.80
C TRP A 258 32.02 -20.59 11.40
N ALA A 259 31.50 -20.20 12.56
CA ALA A 259 31.97 -19.02 13.29
C ALA A 259 33.48 -19.09 13.59
N ARG A 260 33.99 -20.25 14.02
CA ARG A 260 35.42 -20.47 14.26
C ARG A 260 36.24 -20.40 12.97
N LYS A 261 35.73 -20.93 11.85
CA LYS A 261 36.45 -20.85 10.56
C LYS A 261 36.52 -19.42 10.03
N TYR A 262 35.43 -18.65 10.16
CA TYR A 262 35.46 -17.22 9.87
C TYR A 262 36.48 -16.49 10.73
N TRP A 263 36.54 -16.82 12.02
CA TRP A 263 37.55 -16.24 12.90
C TRP A 263 38.96 -16.62 12.46
N ILE A 264 39.27 -17.88 12.22
CA ILE A 264 40.62 -18.26 11.78
C ILE A 264 41.02 -17.50 10.49
N ALA A 265 40.07 -17.30 9.58
CA ALA A 265 40.31 -16.58 8.34
C ALA A 265 40.32 -15.04 8.44
N HIS A 266 39.98 -14.46 9.60
CA HIS A 266 39.81 -13.01 9.75
C HIS A 266 41.13 -12.24 9.88
N TRP A 267 42.20 -12.92 10.27
CA TRP A 267 43.49 -12.29 10.55
C TRP A 267 44.19 -11.79 9.29
N ASP A 268 44.81 -10.62 9.41
CA ASP A 268 45.78 -10.12 8.46
C ASP A 268 47.16 -10.69 8.76
N GLN A 269 47.85 -11.11 7.71
CA GLN A 269 49.18 -11.70 7.81
C GLN A 269 50.26 -10.63 7.58
N PRO A 270 51.47 -10.78 8.15
CA PRO A 270 52.59 -9.91 7.84
C PRO A 270 52.83 -9.82 6.32
N SER A 271 53.21 -8.64 5.84
CA SER A 271 53.58 -8.47 4.43
C SER A 271 54.84 -9.29 4.07
N ILE A 272 55.01 -9.59 2.78
CA ILE A 272 56.21 -10.27 2.27
C ILE A 272 57.50 -9.54 2.69
N GLY A 273 57.50 -8.21 2.68
CA GLY A 273 58.64 -7.39 3.11
C GLY A 273 58.99 -7.59 4.58
N GLN A 274 57.97 -7.62 5.45
CA GLN A 274 58.16 -7.96 6.87
C GLN A 274 58.67 -9.39 7.05
N GLY A 275 58.18 -10.34 6.26
CA GLY A 275 58.69 -11.72 6.22
C GLY A 275 60.19 -11.78 5.93
N PHE A 276 60.64 -11.09 4.87
CA PHE A 276 62.08 -11.02 4.56
C PHE A 276 62.89 -10.31 5.64
N GLU A 277 62.37 -9.23 6.22
CA GLU A 277 63.05 -8.52 7.30
C GLU A 277 63.20 -9.40 8.55
N MET A 278 62.18 -10.17 8.92
CA MET A 278 62.25 -11.15 10.00
C MET A 278 63.30 -12.23 9.72
N LEU A 279 63.37 -12.74 8.49
CA LEU A 279 64.40 -13.71 8.09
C LEU A 279 65.80 -13.09 8.20
N HIS A 280 66.01 -11.87 7.70
CA HIS A 280 67.33 -11.21 7.72
C HIS A 280 67.81 -10.87 9.12
N ARG A 281 66.88 -10.62 10.04
CA ARG A 281 67.17 -10.37 11.46
C ARG A 281 67.34 -11.66 12.27
N GLY A 282 67.14 -12.84 11.65
CA GLY A 282 67.21 -14.13 12.32
C GLY A 282 66.08 -14.37 13.33
N ILE A 283 64.94 -13.70 13.14
CA ILE A 283 63.74 -13.89 13.96
C ILE A 283 62.96 -15.11 13.51
N ILE A 284 62.97 -15.38 12.20
CA ILE A 284 62.38 -16.58 11.60
C ILE A 284 63.41 -17.29 10.72
N ASP A 285 63.18 -18.57 10.46
CA ASP A 285 63.94 -19.36 9.50
C ASP A 285 63.28 -19.41 8.10
N VAL A 286 63.89 -20.16 7.18
CA VAL A 286 63.41 -20.30 5.80
C VAL A 286 62.10 -21.11 5.72
N SER A 287 61.88 -22.05 6.64
CA SER A 287 60.66 -22.86 6.71
C SER A 287 59.48 -22.00 7.18
N GLU A 288 59.69 -21.16 8.19
CA GLU A 288 58.72 -20.20 8.69
C GLU A 288 58.42 -19.12 7.64
N LEU A 289 59.42 -18.66 6.88
CA LEU A 289 59.19 -17.79 5.73
C LEU A 289 58.32 -18.49 4.66
N ASP A 290 58.58 -19.76 4.32
CA ASP A 290 57.76 -20.49 3.34
C ASP A 290 56.31 -20.66 3.81
N MET A 291 56.11 -20.89 5.12
CA MET A 291 54.80 -20.95 5.75
C MET A 291 54.06 -19.61 5.63
N LEU A 292 54.73 -18.47 5.91
CA LEU A 292 54.14 -17.15 5.72
C LEU A 292 53.78 -16.89 4.25
N LEU A 293 54.68 -17.20 3.31
CA LEU A 293 54.41 -17.02 1.87
C LEU A 293 53.23 -17.90 1.41
N ARG A 294 53.07 -19.09 1.98
CA ARG A 294 51.91 -19.96 1.74
C ARG A 294 50.63 -19.31 2.25
N ALA A 295 50.62 -18.84 3.50
CA ALA A 295 49.46 -18.19 4.12
C ALA A 295 49.06 -16.86 3.45
N LEU A 296 49.99 -16.22 2.71
CA LEU A 296 49.75 -15.06 1.85
C LEU A 296 49.21 -15.45 0.46
N ASP A 297 48.87 -16.72 0.24
CA ASP A 297 48.40 -17.26 -1.03
C ASP A 297 49.38 -17.03 -2.20
N ILE A 298 50.68 -17.11 -1.93
CA ILE A 298 51.71 -17.00 -2.97
C ILE A 298 51.90 -18.37 -3.62
N MET A 299 51.72 -18.41 -4.95
CA MET A 299 51.79 -19.65 -5.71
C MET A 299 53.11 -20.37 -5.46
N PRO A 300 53.11 -21.72 -5.29
CA PRO A 300 54.33 -22.49 -5.03
C PRO A 300 55.47 -22.20 -6.02
N PHE A 301 55.13 -21.91 -7.28
CA PHE A 301 56.08 -21.50 -8.31
C PHE A 301 56.91 -20.26 -7.93
N TRP A 302 56.32 -19.28 -7.25
CA TRP A 302 57.00 -18.04 -6.87
C TRP A 302 57.71 -18.14 -5.52
N ARG A 303 57.19 -18.93 -4.58
CA ARG A 303 57.74 -19.04 -3.22
C ARG A 303 59.24 -19.38 -3.21
N GLU A 304 59.64 -20.45 -3.90
CA GLU A 304 61.06 -20.86 -4.00
C GLU A 304 61.95 -19.79 -4.66
N ARG A 305 61.42 -19.03 -5.63
CA ARG A 305 62.18 -17.98 -6.33
C ARG A 305 62.36 -16.75 -5.44
N LEU A 306 61.31 -16.36 -4.73
CA LEU A 306 61.33 -15.27 -3.76
C LEU A 306 62.30 -15.58 -2.61
N THR A 307 62.25 -16.79 -2.06
CA THR A 307 63.16 -17.24 -1.00
C THR A 307 64.63 -17.21 -1.44
N ARG A 308 64.96 -17.63 -2.67
CA ARG A 308 66.34 -17.60 -3.19
C ARG A 308 66.94 -16.20 -3.33
N ILE A 309 66.11 -15.19 -3.53
CA ILE A 309 66.54 -13.80 -3.63
C ILE A 309 66.38 -13.03 -2.32
N ALA A 310 66.06 -13.74 -1.21
CA ALA A 310 65.86 -13.10 0.08
C ALA A 310 67.07 -12.25 0.47
N PHE A 311 68.30 -12.80 0.38
CA PHE A 311 69.51 -12.06 0.73
C PHE A 311 70.05 -11.28 -0.48
N ARG A 312 70.38 -10.00 -0.27
CA ARG A 312 71.09 -9.22 -1.28
C ARG A 312 72.48 -9.82 -1.51
N ARG A 313 72.90 -9.89 -2.78
CA ARG A 313 74.31 -10.16 -3.09
C ARG A 313 75.16 -9.04 -2.48
N LEU A 314 76.24 -9.42 -1.79
CA LEU A 314 77.18 -8.44 -1.23
C LEU A 314 77.69 -7.53 -2.34
N SER A 315 77.57 -6.23 -2.17
CA SER A 315 78.11 -5.29 -3.14
C SER A 315 79.64 -5.30 -3.08
N ARG A 316 80.28 -4.80 -4.13
CA ARG A 316 81.74 -4.61 -4.13
C ARG A 316 82.23 -3.81 -2.92
N VAL A 317 81.43 -2.86 -2.43
CA VAL A 317 81.74 -2.04 -1.25
C VAL A 317 81.58 -2.85 0.04
N ASP A 318 80.54 -3.68 0.16
CA ASP A 318 80.34 -4.53 1.33
C ASP A 318 81.49 -5.53 1.48
N ILE A 319 81.90 -6.20 0.39
CA ILE A 319 83.02 -7.15 0.38
C ILE A 319 84.33 -6.47 0.83
N ARG A 320 84.56 -5.21 0.41
CA ARG A 320 85.73 -4.42 0.82
C ARG A 320 85.77 -4.06 2.30
N ARG A 321 84.64 -4.09 3.01
CA ARG A 321 84.56 -3.77 4.44
C ARG A 321 84.73 -5.00 5.33
N MET A 322 84.85 -6.20 4.75
CA MET A 322 84.93 -7.47 5.48
C MET A 322 86.37 -8.00 5.67
N TYR A 323 87.35 -7.44 4.98
CA TYR A 323 88.78 -7.74 5.12
C TYR A 323 89.57 -6.46 5.47
#